data_AF-A0A7L2VB63-F1
#
_entry.id   AF-A0A7L2VB63-F1
#
_cell.length_a   1.000
_cell.length_b   1.000
_cell.length_c   1.000
_cell.angle_alpha   90.00
_cell.angle_beta   90.00
_cell.angle_gamma   90.00
#
_symmetry.space_group_name_H-M   'P 1'
#
loop_
_entity.id
_entity.type
_entity.pdbx_description
1 polymer ?
#
loop_
_entity_poly.entity_id
_entity_poly.type
_entity_poly.pdbx_seq_one_letter_code
_entity_poly.pdbx_strand_id
1 'polypeptide(L)'
;LGALQVEPRTLAMLRGLLRQLQATCTRLVSSARGLPGEVQEAAGQVRHGVEDVQASLGRAHTFHELSGLVLAQSRETVTRAQEGIDELLEYVGQHAPVPWLVGPFAPALVEYPEDEPVEMAKWEGCVTVG
;
A
#
# COMPACT_ATOMS: atom_id res chain seq x y z
N LEU A 1 9.83 22.84 -29.97
CA LEU A 1 10.41 22.97 -28.61
C LEU A 1 9.53 22.37 -27.49
N GLY A 2 8.22 22.15 -27.67
CA GLY A 2 7.36 21.56 -26.63
C GLY A 2 7.50 20.06 -26.37
N ALA A 3 7.87 19.25 -27.39
CA ALA A 3 7.95 17.79 -27.26
C ALA A 3 9.10 17.30 -26.35
N LEU A 4 10.21 18.06 -26.26
CA LEU A 4 11.40 17.66 -25.51
C LEU A 4 11.16 17.62 -23.99
N GLN A 5 10.17 18.35 -23.48
CA GLN A 5 9.84 18.36 -22.04
C GLN A 5 8.73 17.36 -21.67
N VAL A 6 7.95 16.87 -22.64
CA VAL A 6 6.83 15.95 -22.37
C VAL A 6 7.35 14.57 -21.99
N GLU A 7 8.39 14.07 -22.67
CA GLU A 7 8.99 12.78 -22.39
C GLU A 7 9.58 12.68 -20.98
N PRO A 8 10.56 13.53 -20.57
CA PRO A 8 11.16 13.44 -19.25
C PRO A 8 10.13 13.67 -18.13
N ARG A 9 9.15 14.57 -18.34
CA ARG A 9 8.07 14.81 -17.39
C ARG A 9 7.17 13.58 -17.23
N THR A 10 6.78 12.94 -18.33
CA THR A 10 5.95 11.73 -18.32
C THR A 10 6.67 10.58 -17.63
N LEU A 11 7.96 10.38 -17.93
CA LEU A 11 8.76 9.35 -17.27
C LEU A 11 9.00 9.65 -15.78
N ALA A 12 9.11 10.92 -15.39
CA ALA A 12 9.16 11.29 -13.97
C ALA A 12 7.84 10.97 -13.26
N MET A 13 6.70 11.29 -13.89
CA MET A 13 5.37 10.94 -13.36
C MET A 13 5.20 9.41 -13.25
N LEU A 14 5.57 8.66 -14.29
CA LEU A 14 5.53 7.19 -14.28
C LEU A 14 6.33 6.62 -13.11
N ARG A 15 7.57 7.07 -12.91
CA ARG A 15 8.40 6.63 -11.77
C ARG A 15 7.78 7.00 -10.42
N GLY A 16 7.16 8.18 -10.32
CA GLY A 16 6.43 8.60 -9.12
C GLY A 16 5.29 7.64 -8.79
N LEU A 17 4.47 7.31 -9.78
CA LEU A 17 3.36 6.38 -9.64
C LEU A 17 3.83 4.97 -9.29
N LEU A 18 4.88 4.47 -9.95
CA LEU A 18 5.45 3.14 -9.66
C LEU A 18 6.00 3.04 -8.23
N ARG A 19 6.68 4.08 -7.74
CA ARG A 19 7.15 4.14 -6.35
C ARG A 19 5.98 4.15 -5.36
N GLN A 20 4.93 4.92 -5.65
CA GLN A 20 3.74 4.96 -4.82
C GLN A 20 3.03 3.61 -4.79
N LEU A 21 2.93 2.94 -5.93
CA LEU A 21 2.35 1.60 -6.03
C LEU A 21 3.17 0.59 -5.21
N GLN A 22 4.50 0.58 -5.36
CA GLN A 22 5.39 -0.28 -4.57
C GLN A 22 5.23 -0.05 -3.06
N ALA A 23 5.25 1.22 -2.62
CA ALA A 23 5.07 1.57 -1.21
C ALA A 23 3.67 1.15 -0.68
N THR A 24 2.67 1.15 -1.54
CA THR A 24 1.33 0.67 -1.19
C THR A 24 1.30 -0.86 -1.08
N CYS A 25 1.95 -1.59 -1.98
CA CYS A 25 2.05 -3.04 -1.93
C CYS A 25 2.90 -3.54 -0.74
N THR A 26 3.96 -2.84 -0.35
CA THR A 26 4.71 -3.19 0.86
C THR A 26 3.85 -3.01 2.12
N ARG A 27 3.04 -1.94 2.16
CA ARG A 27 2.03 -1.76 3.22
C ARG A 27 0.98 -2.86 3.20
N LEU A 28 0.49 -3.25 2.02
CA LEU A 28 -0.47 -4.35 1.87
C LEU A 28 0.06 -5.65 2.48
N VAL A 29 1.31 -6.03 2.21
CA VAL A 29 1.92 -7.23 2.81
C VAL A 29 2.03 -7.09 4.33
N SER A 30 2.37 -5.90 4.83
CA SER A 30 2.42 -5.67 6.27
C SER A 30 1.04 -5.75 6.94
N SER A 31 -0.01 -5.28 6.27
CA SER A 31 -1.39 -5.38 6.75
C SER A 31 -1.98 -6.78 6.59
N ALA A 32 -1.46 -7.60 5.68
CA ALA A 32 -1.92 -8.99 5.51
C ALA A 32 -1.38 -9.94 6.60
N ARG A 33 -0.55 -9.46 7.53
CA ARG A 33 0.01 -10.27 8.61
C ARG A 33 -1.09 -10.87 9.48
N GLY A 34 -1.01 -12.18 9.71
CA GLY A 34 -1.99 -12.91 10.49
C GLY A 34 -3.20 -13.41 9.69
N LEU A 35 -3.29 -13.10 8.39
CA LEU A 35 -4.22 -13.76 7.49
C LEU A 35 -3.76 -15.21 7.18
N PRO A 36 -4.61 -16.09 6.62
CA PRO A 36 -4.20 -17.42 6.19
C PRO A 36 -3.02 -17.40 5.20
N GLY A 37 -2.26 -18.49 5.15
CA GLY A 37 -1.04 -18.58 4.33
C GLY A 37 -1.26 -18.25 2.85
N GLU A 38 -2.36 -18.74 2.27
CA GLU A 38 -2.75 -18.48 0.87
C GLU A 38 -2.93 -16.98 0.59
N VAL A 39 -3.55 -16.27 1.53
CA VAL A 39 -3.84 -14.82 1.46
C VAL A 39 -2.54 -14.01 1.62
N GLN A 40 -1.65 -14.43 2.52
CA GLN A 40 -0.33 -13.82 2.65
C GLN A 40 0.56 -14.04 1.42
N GLU A 41 0.47 -15.23 0.82
CA GLU A 41 1.20 -15.57 -0.40
C GLU A 41 0.72 -14.71 -1.58
N ALA A 42 -0.59 -14.60 -1.79
CA ALA A 42 -1.17 -13.73 -2.81
C ALA A 42 -0.74 -12.26 -2.63
N ALA A 43 -0.76 -11.72 -1.40
CA ALA A 43 -0.22 -10.38 -1.12
C ALA A 43 1.28 -10.26 -1.46
N GLY A 44 2.05 -11.32 -1.22
CA GLY A 44 3.47 -11.41 -1.59
C GLY A 44 3.68 -11.42 -3.11
N GLN A 45 2.87 -12.18 -3.85
CA GLN A 45 2.88 -12.26 -5.31
C GLN A 45 2.53 -10.90 -5.95
N VAL A 46 1.51 -10.21 -5.42
CA VAL A 46 1.13 -8.84 -5.80
C VAL A 46 2.33 -7.89 -5.67
N ARG A 47 3.03 -7.93 -4.52
CA ARG A 47 4.21 -7.09 -4.29
C ARG A 47 5.32 -7.42 -5.29
N HIS A 48 5.61 -8.70 -5.49
CA HIS A 48 6.69 -9.13 -6.38
C HIS A 48 6.43 -8.72 -7.83
N GLY A 49 5.19 -8.90 -8.32
CA GLY A 49 4.81 -8.44 -9.66
C GLY A 49 4.98 -6.92 -9.83
N VAL A 50 4.63 -6.13 -8.82
CA VAL A 50 4.83 -4.67 -8.85
C VAL A 50 6.31 -4.30 -8.82
N GLU A 51 7.14 -5.03 -8.08
CA GLU A 51 8.60 -4.86 -8.07
C GLU A 51 9.19 -5.13 -9.47
N ASP A 52 8.72 -6.18 -10.16
CA ASP A 52 9.16 -6.50 -11.53
C ASP A 52 8.75 -5.41 -12.53
N VAL A 53 7.53 -4.87 -12.40
CA VAL A 53 7.05 -3.73 -13.19
C VAL A 53 7.92 -2.50 -12.93
N GLN A 54 8.25 -2.23 -11.67
CA GLN A 54 9.08 -1.10 -11.27
C GLN A 54 10.53 -1.26 -11.76
N ALA A 55 11.09 -2.46 -11.75
CA ALA A 55 12.41 -2.76 -12.31
C ALA A 55 12.45 -2.66 -13.84
N SER A 56 11.35 -3.01 -14.51
CA SER A 56 11.23 -2.96 -15.96
C SER A 56 11.04 -1.53 -16.47
N LEU A 57 10.12 -0.77 -15.88
CA LEU A 57 9.75 0.57 -16.33
C LEU A 57 10.58 1.69 -15.66
N GLY A 58 11.08 1.48 -14.45
CA GLY A 58 11.78 2.51 -13.68
C GLY A 58 13.16 2.88 -14.24
N ARG A 59 13.78 1.97 -15.01
CA ARG A 59 15.10 2.14 -15.63
C ARG A 59 15.08 2.94 -16.93
N ALA A 60 13.93 3.12 -17.57
CA ALA A 60 13.83 3.79 -18.86
C ALA A 60 13.95 5.32 -18.73
N HIS A 61 14.99 5.90 -19.30
CA HIS A 61 15.27 7.34 -19.39
C HIS A 61 14.65 8.02 -20.61
N THR A 62 14.27 7.25 -21.63
CA THR A 62 13.60 7.72 -22.86
C THR A 62 12.42 6.83 -23.22
N PHE A 63 11.49 7.29 -24.05
CA PHE A 63 10.39 6.44 -24.52
C PHE A 63 10.86 5.33 -25.47
N HIS A 64 12.01 5.51 -26.12
CA HIS A 64 12.58 4.47 -26.98
C HIS A 64 13.00 3.21 -26.20
N GLU A 65 13.39 3.36 -24.93
CA GLU A 65 13.73 2.25 -24.05
C GLU A 65 12.49 1.49 -23.54
N LEU A 66 11.29 2.05 -23.72
CA LEU A 66 10.02 1.40 -23.38
C LEU A 66 9.46 0.66 -24.59
N SER A 67 9.73 -0.64 -24.66
CA SER A 67 9.13 -1.48 -25.70
C SER A 67 7.63 -1.71 -25.43
N GLY A 68 6.83 -1.82 -26.49
CA GLY A 68 5.41 -2.14 -26.38
C GLY A 68 5.17 -3.47 -25.66
N LEU A 69 6.08 -4.43 -25.79
CA LEU A 69 6.04 -5.70 -25.07
C LEU A 69 6.21 -5.50 -23.55
N VAL A 70 7.20 -4.70 -23.13
CA VAL A 70 7.43 -4.41 -21.71
C VAL A 70 6.24 -3.66 -21.12
N LEU A 71 5.63 -2.74 -21.86
CA LEU A 71 4.41 -2.03 -21.43
C LEU A 71 3.21 -2.98 -21.32
N ALA A 72 3.03 -3.88 -22.28
CA ALA A 72 1.95 -4.85 -22.27
C ALA A 72 2.09 -5.83 -21.09
N GLN A 73 3.29 -6.39 -20.88
CA GLN A 73 3.61 -7.25 -19.74
C GLN A 73 3.41 -6.51 -18.42
N SER A 74 3.90 -5.27 -18.33
CA SER A 74 3.75 -4.48 -17.12
C SER A 74 2.29 -4.22 -16.78
N ARG A 75 1.47 -3.90 -17.78
CA ARG A 75 0.04 -3.71 -17.61
C ARG A 75 -0.65 -4.99 -17.16
N GLU A 76 -0.31 -6.12 -17.77
CA GLU A 76 -0.84 -7.43 -17.40
C GLU A 76 -0.49 -7.79 -15.95
N THR A 77 0.76 -7.59 -15.54
CA THR A 77 1.21 -7.83 -14.15
C THR A 77 0.49 -6.93 -13.15
N VAL A 78 0.28 -5.65 -13.49
CA VAL A 78 -0.51 -4.74 -12.63
C VAL A 78 -1.98 -5.17 -12.57
N THR A 79 -2.57 -5.64 -13.66
CA THR A 79 -3.93 -6.18 -13.66
C THR A 79 -4.05 -7.42 -12.78
N ARG A 80 -3.12 -8.38 -12.89
CA ARG A 80 -3.08 -9.55 -12.00
C ARG A 80 -2.91 -9.15 -10.53
N ALA A 81 -2.05 -8.16 -10.27
CA ALA A 81 -1.86 -7.63 -8.93
C ALA A 81 -3.15 -7.02 -8.36
N GLN A 82 -3.92 -6.32 -9.19
CA GLN A 82 -5.21 -5.77 -8.81
C GLN A 82 -6.24 -6.88 -8.53
N GLU A 83 -6.35 -7.89 -9.41
CA GLU A 83 -7.24 -9.04 -9.21
C GLU A 83 -6.91 -9.79 -7.90
N GLY A 84 -5.62 -10.00 -7.62
CA GLY A 84 -5.18 -10.59 -6.35
C GLY A 84 -5.59 -9.74 -5.15
N ILE A 85 -5.48 -8.40 -5.22
CA ILE A 85 -5.96 -7.51 -4.14
C ILE A 85 -7.46 -7.64 -3.94
N ASP A 86 -8.24 -7.68 -5.02
CA ASP A 86 -9.69 -7.80 -4.96
C ASP A 86 -10.12 -9.13 -4.29
N GLU A 87 -9.45 -10.23 -4.63
CA GLU A 87 -9.64 -11.54 -3.99
C GLU A 87 -9.32 -11.51 -2.48
N LEU A 88 -8.22 -10.84 -2.10
CA LEU A 88 -7.87 -10.67 -0.68
C LEU A 88 -8.96 -9.88 0.08
N LEU A 89 -9.50 -8.82 -0.52
CA LEU A 89 -10.55 -8.01 0.08
C LEU A 89 -11.86 -8.79 0.22
N GLU A 90 -12.22 -9.57 -0.79
CA GLU A 90 -13.37 -10.47 -0.74
C GLU A 90 -13.21 -11.50 0.37
N TYR A 91 -12.04 -12.15 0.47
CA TYR A 91 -11.73 -13.13 1.50
C TYR A 91 -11.91 -12.56 2.92
N VAL A 92 -11.30 -11.40 3.19
CA VAL A 92 -11.40 -10.75 4.50
C VAL A 92 -12.84 -10.38 4.82
N GLY A 93 -13.59 -9.87 3.84
CA GLY A 93 -15.01 -9.52 4.01
C GLY A 93 -15.91 -10.72 4.32
N GLN A 94 -15.61 -11.90 3.76
CA GLN A 94 -16.40 -13.11 3.98
C GLN A 94 -16.03 -13.85 5.27
N HIS A 95 -14.75 -13.85 5.65
CA HIS A 95 -14.24 -14.75 6.69
C HIS A 95 -13.88 -14.07 8.01
N ALA A 96 -13.73 -12.73 8.05
CA ALA A 96 -13.32 -11.96 9.24
C ALA A 96 -12.27 -12.69 10.11
N PRO A 97 -11.10 -13.01 9.55
CA PRO A 97 -10.15 -13.94 10.17
C PRO A 97 -9.65 -13.47 11.54
N VAL A 98 -9.85 -14.29 12.56
CA VAL A 98 -9.46 -14.04 13.97
C VAL A 98 -7.96 -13.73 14.18
N PRO A 99 -7.00 -14.34 13.47
CA PRO A 99 -5.59 -14.04 13.67
C PRO A 99 -5.11 -12.76 12.96
N TRP A 100 -5.98 -12.03 12.26
CA TRP A 100 -5.59 -10.86 11.48
C TRP A 100 -5.11 -9.70 12.37
N LEU A 101 -3.87 -9.28 12.17
CA LEU A 101 -3.29 -8.15 12.89
C LEU A 101 -3.74 -6.83 12.25
N VAL A 102 -4.74 -6.20 12.84
CA VAL A 102 -5.19 -4.85 12.49
C VAL A 102 -4.52 -3.78 13.37
N GLY A 103 -4.38 -2.56 12.84
CA GLY A 103 -3.80 -1.42 13.56
C GLY A 103 -2.91 -0.53 12.68
N PRO A 104 -2.31 0.53 13.25
CA PRO A 104 -2.16 0.81 14.68
C PRO A 104 -3.44 1.33 15.35
N PHE A 105 -3.65 0.96 16.62
CA PHE A 105 -4.71 1.51 17.47
C PHE A 105 -4.09 2.32 18.61
N ALA A 106 -4.63 3.50 18.87
CA ALA A 106 -4.30 4.31 20.03
C ALA A 106 -5.45 4.25 21.04
N PRO A 107 -5.18 4.19 22.35
CA PRO A 107 -6.24 4.24 23.35
C PRO A 107 -6.95 5.60 23.28
N ALA A 108 -8.27 5.58 23.15
CA ALA A 108 -9.09 6.80 23.20
C ALA A 108 -9.31 7.31 24.63
N LEU A 109 -9.11 6.44 25.62
CA LEU A 109 -9.26 6.74 27.04
C LEU A 109 -7.97 6.33 27.77
N VAL A 110 -7.45 7.24 28.57
CA VAL A 110 -6.30 7.01 29.46
C VAL A 110 -6.83 7.07 30.88
N GLU A 111 -6.78 5.95 31.59
CA GLU A 111 -7.11 5.88 33.01
C GLU A 111 -5.93 6.45 33.81
N TYR A 112 -6.19 7.44 34.65
CA TYR A 112 -5.20 8.04 35.54
C TYR A 112 -5.28 7.35 36.91
N PRO A 113 -4.15 7.00 37.53
CA PRO A 113 -4.15 6.39 38.85
C PRO A 113 -4.78 7.34 39.87
N GLU A 114 -5.61 6.80 40.77
CA GLU A 114 -6.39 7.59 41.75
C GLU A 114 -5.52 8.39 42.74
N ASP A 115 -4.25 8.02 42.89
CA ASP A 115 -3.32 8.56 43.89
C ASP A 115 -2.42 9.72 43.39
N GLU A 116 -2.47 10.09 42.10
CA GLU A 116 -1.74 11.27 41.61
C GLU A 116 -2.69 12.45 41.35
N PRO A 117 -2.38 13.65 41.91
CA PRO A 117 -3.16 14.84 41.62
C PRO A 117 -3.05 15.15 40.13
N VAL A 118 -4.17 14.98 39.45
CA VAL A 118 -4.32 15.23 38.03
C VAL A 118 -4.00 16.71 37.74
N GLU A 119 -2.86 16.99 37.11
CA GLU A 119 -2.53 18.33 36.62
C GLU A 119 -3.52 18.74 35.52
N MET A 120 -4.57 19.46 35.92
CA MET A 120 -5.63 19.94 35.03
C MET A 120 -5.13 20.80 33.86
N ALA A 121 -3.91 21.34 33.95
CA ALA A 121 -3.26 22.09 32.88
C ALA A 121 -2.86 21.22 31.66
N LYS A 122 -2.77 19.90 31.83
CA LYS A 122 -2.43 18.94 30.76
C LYS A 122 -3.68 18.26 30.15
N TRP A 123 -4.87 18.56 30.68
CA TRP A 123 -6.10 17.94 30.18
C TRP A 123 -6.55 18.54 28.86
N GLU A 124 -6.47 17.76 27.79
CA GLU A 124 -7.02 18.11 26.47
C GLU A 124 -8.52 17.77 26.31
N GLY A 125 -9.18 17.37 27.40
CA GLY A 125 -10.62 17.10 27.44
C GLY A 125 -11.00 15.67 27.04
N CYS A 126 -12.17 15.23 27.50
CA CYS A 126 -12.78 13.96 27.12
C CYS A 126 -13.59 14.17 25.85
N VAL A 127 -13.25 13.48 24.76
CA VAL A 127 -14.11 13.43 23.56
C VAL A 127 -15.29 12.52 23.87
N THR A 128 -16.44 13.12 24.19
CA THR A 128 -17.71 12.40 24.26
C THR A 128 -18.13 12.03 22.84
N VAL A 129 -18.02 10.75 22.49
CA VAL A 129 -18.66 10.23 21.28
C VAL A 129 -20.15 10.07 21.60
N GLY A 130 -20.96 11.00 21.08
CA GLY A 130 -22.41 10.91 21.05
C GLY A 130 -22.92 10.32 19.74
#